data_AF-A0A3B0SVT9-F1
#
_entry.id   AF-A0A3B0SVT9-F1
#
_cell.length_a   1.000
_cell.length_b   1.000
_cell.length_c   1.000
_cell.angle_alpha   90.00
_cell.angle_beta   90.00
_cell.angle_gamma   90.00
#
_symmetry.space_group_name_H-M   'P 1'
#
loop_
_entity.id
_entity.type
_entity.pdbx_description
1 polymer ?
#
loop_
_entity_poly.entity_id
_entity_poly.type
_entity_poly.pdbx_seq_one_letter_code
_entity_poly.pdbx_strand_id
1 'polypeptide(L)'
;VKDALALGWIDHAPRIYGIQAAGSDYLVQAFESGEDVLTKPPIAADTVADSISADLPRDRIKAMAAVVDTAGAYLRVDDDAILGAIPALARGSGVFAEPAAAAAYAGLIAAVDQGLIGPDETAVVLATGSGLKDVSSAMKAVAAIGTEPMRVSPNLDSLKAALER
;
A
#
# COMPACT_ATOMS: atom_id res chain seq x y z
N VAL A 1 7.63 -1.68 18.98
CA VAL A 1 9.02 -2.04 18.60
C VAL A 1 10.03 -1.56 19.64
N LYS A 2 10.18 -0.23 19.86
CA LYS A 2 11.15 0.31 20.83
C LYS A 2 11.00 -0.29 22.23
N ASP A 3 9.77 -0.34 22.75
CA ASP A 3 9.51 -0.92 24.07
C ASP A 3 9.82 -2.43 24.13
N ALA A 4 9.44 -3.19 23.10
CA ALA A 4 9.73 -4.62 23.02
C ALA A 4 11.24 -4.90 22.98
N LEU A 5 12.02 -4.06 22.29
CA LEU A 5 13.48 -4.14 22.27
C LEU A 5 14.07 -3.76 23.64
N ALA A 6 13.60 -2.67 24.26
CA ALA A 6 14.06 -2.22 25.57
C ALA A 6 13.76 -3.23 26.69
N LEU A 7 12.67 -3.99 26.56
CA LEU A 7 12.28 -5.07 27.46
C LEU A 7 12.97 -6.41 27.15
N GLY A 8 13.75 -6.50 26.07
CA GLY A 8 14.42 -7.74 25.65
C GLY A 8 13.47 -8.83 25.13
N TRP A 9 12.28 -8.47 24.63
CA TRP A 9 11.34 -9.42 24.02
C TRP A 9 11.69 -9.76 22.57
N ILE A 10 12.46 -8.89 21.93
CA ILE A 10 13.00 -9.06 20.58
C ILE A 10 14.48 -8.68 20.60
N ASP A 11 15.29 -9.36 19.80
CA ASP A 11 16.73 -9.12 19.72
C ASP A 11 17.10 -7.99 18.75
N HIS A 12 16.17 -7.61 17.88
CA HIS A 12 16.35 -6.56 16.88
C HIS A 12 15.01 -5.90 16.52
N ALA A 13 15.07 -4.66 16.03
CA ALA A 13 13.91 -3.97 15.46
C ALA A 13 13.75 -4.33 13.98
N PRO A 14 12.51 -4.52 13.46
CA PRO A 14 12.29 -4.60 12.03
C PRO A 14 12.53 -3.22 11.38
N ARG A 15 12.98 -3.23 10.12
CA ARG A 15 13.00 -2.03 9.28
C ARG A 15 11.58 -1.55 9.02
N ILE A 16 11.31 -0.25 9.14
CA ILE A 16 9.98 0.32 8.89
C ILE A 16 9.97 1.03 7.54
N TYR A 17 9.07 0.61 6.66
CA TYR A 17 8.90 1.22 5.34
C TYR A 17 7.67 2.12 5.36
N GLY A 18 7.86 3.40 5.05
CA GLY A 18 6.78 4.38 4.90
C GLY A 18 6.36 4.46 3.44
N ILE A 19 5.14 4.07 3.12
CA ILE A 19 4.64 4.10 1.74
C ILE A 19 3.69 5.28 1.56
N GLN A 20 3.90 6.09 0.54
CA GLN A 20 3.00 7.19 0.19
C GLN A 20 2.60 7.15 -1.28
N ALA A 21 1.36 7.58 -1.55
CA ALA A 21 0.89 7.80 -2.90
C ALA A 21 1.70 8.93 -3.56
N ALA A 22 1.97 8.83 -4.86
CA ALA A 22 2.81 9.77 -5.59
C ALA A 22 2.31 11.22 -5.51
N GLY A 23 0.99 11.42 -5.52
CA GLY A 23 0.41 12.74 -5.34
C GLY A 23 0.20 13.16 -3.88
N SER A 24 0.62 12.37 -2.87
CA SER A 24 0.54 12.69 -1.44
C SER A 24 1.80 12.21 -0.70
N ASP A 25 2.97 12.62 -1.19
CA ASP A 25 4.27 12.03 -0.89
C ASP A 25 5.18 12.91 0.00
N TYR A 26 4.59 13.73 0.88
CA TYR A 26 5.32 14.71 1.70
C TYR A 26 6.58 14.16 2.40
N LEU A 27 6.46 12.98 3.04
CA LEU A 27 7.56 12.35 3.79
C LEU A 27 8.58 11.71 2.86
N VAL A 28 8.17 11.18 1.70
CA VAL A 28 9.09 10.71 0.66
C VAL A 28 9.95 11.88 0.19
N GLN A 29 9.34 13.02 -0.17
CA GLN A 29 10.10 14.21 -0.59
C GLN A 29 11.09 14.65 0.48
N ALA A 30 10.66 14.74 1.74
CA ALA A 30 11.52 15.15 2.84
C ALA A 30 12.68 14.16 3.09
N PHE A 31 12.41 12.86 2.95
CA PHE A 31 13.41 11.81 3.14
C PHE A 31 14.46 11.83 2.02
N GLU A 32 14.03 11.99 0.77
CA GLU A 32 14.91 12.04 -0.41
C GLU A 32 15.78 13.31 -0.43
N SER A 33 15.21 14.46 -0.04
CA SER A 33 15.89 15.77 -0.07
C SER A 33 16.70 16.07 1.20
N GLY A 34 16.45 15.35 2.30
CA GLY A 34 16.99 15.67 3.62
C GLY A 34 16.39 16.92 4.27
N GLU A 35 15.24 17.40 3.78
CA GLU A 35 14.52 18.54 4.38
C GLU A 35 14.01 18.22 5.79
N ASP A 36 14.08 19.21 6.68
CA ASP A 36 13.50 19.09 8.01
C ASP A 36 11.96 19.16 7.94
N VAL A 37 11.30 18.07 8.32
CA VAL A 37 9.84 17.96 8.39
C VAL A 37 9.19 19.00 9.30
N LEU A 38 9.91 19.64 10.22
CA LEU A 38 9.39 20.74 11.03
C LEU A 38 9.18 22.03 10.22
N THR A 39 10.02 22.24 9.20
CA THR A 39 10.06 23.50 8.44
C THR A 39 9.59 23.35 7.00
N LYS A 40 9.59 22.12 6.46
CA LYS A 40 9.10 21.83 5.11
C LYS A 40 7.62 22.24 4.96
N PRO A 41 7.29 23.09 3.96
CA PRO A 41 5.92 23.56 3.74
C PRO A 41 5.00 22.40 3.30
N PRO A 42 3.67 22.53 3.52
CA PRO A 42 2.70 21.56 3.00
C PRO A 42 2.80 21.41 1.47
N ILE A 43 2.43 20.24 0.98
CA ILE A 43 2.25 19.98 -0.45
C ILE A 43 0.77 20.09 -0.82
N ALA A 44 0.44 20.05 -2.12
CA ALA A 44 -0.94 19.89 -2.58
C ALA A 44 -1.20 18.40 -2.83
N ALA A 45 -1.85 17.72 -1.88
CA ALA A 45 -2.09 16.29 -1.97
C ALA A 45 -3.27 15.97 -2.90
N ASP A 46 -3.06 15.04 -3.83
CA ASP A 46 -4.10 14.52 -4.72
C ASP A 46 -3.84 13.04 -5.02
N THR A 47 -4.77 12.17 -4.64
CA THR A 47 -4.66 10.72 -4.84
C THR A 47 -6.03 10.08 -4.68
N VAL A 48 -6.26 8.96 -5.38
CA VAL A 48 -7.43 8.09 -5.17
C VAL A 48 -7.47 7.48 -3.77
N ALA A 49 -6.33 7.41 -3.06
CA ALA A 49 -6.23 6.86 -1.72
C ALA A 49 -6.55 7.91 -0.64
N ASP A 50 -7.83 8.25 -0.49
CA ASP A 50 -8.30 9.37 0.34
C ASP A 50 -7.73 9.40 1.76
N SER A 51 -7.58 8.24 2.39
CA SER A 51 -7.23 8.10 3.80
C SER A 51 -5.75 8.39 4.08
N ILE A 52 -4.95 8.50 3.02
CA ILE A 52 -3.54 8.93 3.06
C ILE A 52 -3.28 10.19 2.23
N SER A 53 -4.34 10.86 1.75
CA SER A 53 -4.24 12.17 1.09
C SER A 53 -4.06 13.26 2.14
N ALA A 54 -2.83 13.74 2.31
CA ALA A 54 -2.46 14.66 3.37
C ALA A 54 -1.36 15.64 2.95
N ASP A 55 -1.73 16.90 2.76
CA ASP A 55 -0.82 18.02 2.47
C ASP A 55 0.33 18.16 3.48
N LEU A 56 0.00 17.97 4.77
CA LEU A 56 0.94 18.06 5.89
C LEU A 56 0.62 16.98 6.93
N PRO A 57 1.34 15.84 6.92
CA PRO A 57 1.10 14.77 7.87
C PRO A 57 1.29 15.24 9.32
N ARG A 58 0.30 14.94 10.17
CA ARG A 58 0.26 15.44 11.56
C ARG A 58 1.40 14.90 12.41
N ASP A 59 1.67 13.60 12.31
CA ASP A 59 2.73 12.91 13.06
C ASP A 59 4.04 12.74 12.26
N ARG A 60 4.31 13.61 11.28
CA ARG A 60 5.49 13.55 10.40
C ARG A 60 6.83 13.40 11.12
N ILE A 61 6.99 14.03 12.29
CA ILE A 61 8.20 13.92 13.12
C ILE A 61 8.41 12.47 13.58
N LYS A 62 7.35 11.84 14.11
CA LYS A 62 7.40 10.46 14.59
C LYS A 62 7.57 9.48 13.44
N ALA A 63 6.90 9.73 12.32
CA ALA A 63 7.00 8.89 11.13
C ALA A 63 8.43 8.94 10.55
N MET A 64 9.01 10.13 10.38
CA MET A 64 10.39 10.28 9.90
C MET A 64 11.38 9.58 10.86
N ALA A 65 11.27 9.83 12.16
CA ALA A 65 12.11 9.17 13.16
C ALA A 65 11.97 7.64 13.13
N ALA A 66 10.76 7.10 13.01
CA ALA A 66 10.55 5.65 12.96
C ALA A 66 11.25 4.98 11.77
N VAL A 67 11.18 5.60 10.58
CA VAL A 67 11.85 5.07 9.38
C VAL A 67 13.37 5.20 9.50
N VAL A 68 13.88 6.37 9.91
CA VAL A 68 15.33 6.61 10.05
C VAL A 68 15.95 5.72 11.14
N ASP A 69 15.35 5.68 12.33
CA ASP A 69 15.86 4.93 13.49
C ASP A 69 15.90 3.42 13.24
N THR A 70 15.08 2.92 12.31
CA THR A 70 15.02 1.48 11.96
C THR A 70 15.76 1.16 10.67
N ALA A 71 16.50 2.11 10.10
CA ALA A 71 17.17 1.97 8.80
C ALA A 71 16.22 1.45 7.70
N GLY A 72 14.97 1.92 7.73
CA GLY A 72 13.97 1.64 6.72
C GLY A 72 14.03 2.63 5.55
N ALA A 73 12.95 2.69 4.79
CA ALA A 73 12.86 3.57 3.61
C ALA A 73 11.47 4.20 3.48
N TYR A 74 11.42 5.36 2.84
CA TYR A 74 10.19 5.86 2.24
C TYR A 74 10.10 5.45 0.78
N LEU A 75 8.94 4.99 0.34
CA LEU A 75 8.68 4.64 -1.06
C LEU A 75 7.43 5.34 -1.58
N ARG A 76 7.54 5.74 -2.84
CA ARG A 76 6.46 6.35 -3.61
C ARG A 76 5.79 5.30 -4.49
N VAL A 77 4.47 5.26 -4.51
CA VAL A 77 3.67 4.42 -5.41
C VAL A 77 2.61 5.27 -6.09
N ASP A 78 2.37 5.08 -7.39
CA ASP A 78 1.31 5.81 -8.10
C ASP A 78 -0.07 5.20 -7.86
N ASP A 79 -1.12 5.94 -8.21
CA ASP A 79 -2.50 5.51 -8.01
C ASP A 79 -2.84 4.26 -8.82
N ASP A 80 -2.22 4.07 -9.98
CA ASP A 80 -2.40 2.86 -10.79
C ASP A 80 -1.83 1.62 -10.10
N ALA A 81 -0.65 1.72 -9.48
CA ALA A 81 -0.07 0.65 -8.66
C ALA A 81 -0.90 0.38 -7.41
N ILE A 82 -1.42 1.43 -6.74
CA ILE A 82 -2.33 1.29 -5.60
C ILE A 82 -3.60 0.53 -6.00
N LEU A 83 -4.24 0.94 -7.11
CA LEU A 83 -5.45 0.28 -7.59
C LEU A 83 -5.17 -1.15 -8.04
N GLY A 84 -4.06 -1.40 -8.74
CA GLY A 84 -3.64 -2.74 -9.14
C GLY A 84 -3.32 -3.67 -7.97
N ALA A 85 -2.85 -3.12 -6.84
CA ALA A 85 -2.56 -3.87 -5.63
C ALA A 85 -3.81 -4.44 -4.95
N ILE A 86 -4.99 -3.81 -5.10
CA ILE A 86 -6.26 -4.28 -4.51
C ILE A 86 -6.61 -5.71 -4.96
N PRO A 87 -6.80 -5.99 -6.26
CA PRO A 87 -7.13 -7.33 -6.73
C PRO A 87 -5.96 -8.31 -6.57
N ALA A 88 -4.71 -7.84 -6.65
CA ALA A 88 -3.54 -8.70 -6.44
C ALA A 88 -3.51 -9.25 -5.01
N LEU A 89 -3.69 -8.38 -4.01
CA LEU A 89 -3.75 -8.77 -2.60
C LEU A 89 -4.95 -9.69 -2.33
N ALA A 90 -6.13 -9.36 -2.86
CA ALA A 90 -7.34 -10.15 -2.67
C ALA A 90 -7.21 -11.57 -3.26
N ARG A 91 -6.64 -11.71 -4.46
CA ARG A 91 -6.44 -13.02 -5.11
C ARG A 91 -5.34 -13.84 -4.45
N GLY A 92 -4.26 -13.20 -4.03
CA GLY A 92 -3.11 -13.90 -3.45
C GLY A 92 -3.32 -14.33 -1.99
N SER A 93 -4.16 -13.61 -1.24
CA SER A 93 -4.27 -13.80 0.22
C SER A 93 -5.71 -13.88 0.77
N GLY A 94 -6.72 -13.58 -0.04
CA GLY A 94 -8.11 -13.44 0.44
C GLY A 94 -8.38 -12.15 1.23
N VAL A 95 -7.41 -11.25 1.34
CA VAL A 95 -7.56 -9.96 2.04
C VAL A 95 -8.09 -8.90 1.09
N PHE A 96 -9.29 -8.40 1.36
CA PHE A 96 -9.88 -7.29 0.60
C PHE A 96 -9.65 -5.94 1.29
N ALA A 97 -8.75 -5.15 0.73
CA ALA A 97 -8.30 -3.87 1.28
C ALA A 97 -8.84 -2.66 0.48
N GLU A 98 -9.02 -1.53 1.16
CA GLU A 98 -9.27 -0.23 0.50
C GLU A 98 -7.98 0.34 -0.11
N PRO A 99 -8.04 1.37 -1.00
CA PRO A 99 -6.85 1.90 -1.67
C PRO A 99 -5.68 2.26 -0.74
N ALA A 100 -5.94 2.99 0.36
CA ALA A 100 -4.89 3.37 1.31
C ALA A 100 -4.20 2.16 1.97
N ALA A 101 -4.95 1.09 2.25
CA ALA A 101 -4.39 -0.15 2.79
C ALA A 101 -3.65 -0.97 1.71
N ALA A 102 -4.14 -0.95 0.47
CA ALA A 102 -3.48 -1.57 -0.67
C ALA A 102 -2.16 -0.87 -1.05
N ALA A 103 -2.01 0.43 -0.76
CA ALA A 103 -0.77 1.16 -0.97
C ALA A 103 0.42 0.51 -0.23
N ALA A 104 0.22 -0.03 0.97
CA ALA A 104 1.27 -0.75 1.69
C ALA A 104 1.74 -2.01 0.94
N TYR A 105 0.82 -2.72 0.27
CA TYR A 105 1.15 -3.88 -0.56
C TYR A 105 1.83 -3.47 -1.88
N ALA A 106 1.37 -2.39 -2.53
CA ALA A 106 2.05 -1.81 -3.68
C ALA A 106 3.50 -1.42 -3.32
N GLY A 107 3.70 -0.86 -2.12
CA GLY A 107 5.01 -0.51 -1.59
C GLY A 107 5.90 -1.73 -1.34
N LEU A 108 5.35 -2.85 -0.87
CA LEU A 108 6.10 -4.12 -0.76
C LEU A 108 6.57 -4.60 -2.13
N ILE A 109 5.70 -4.58 -3.14
CA ILE A 109 6.07 -4.95 -4.53
C ILE A 109 7.23 -4.06 -5.01
N ALA A 110 7.09 -2.73 -4.86
CA ALA A 110 8.14 -1.79 -5.23
C ALA A 110 9.46 -2.02 -4.46
N ALA A 111 9.38 -2.34 -3.16
CA ALA A 111 10.57 -2.62 -2.35
C ALA A 111 11.31 -3.88 -2.80
N VAL A 112 10.58 -4.92 -3.20
CA VAL A 112 11.16 -6.15 -3.76
C VAL A 112 11.77 -5.87 -5.13
N ASP A 113 11.07 -5.14 -6.00
CA ASP A 113 11.55 -4.80 -7.35
C ASP A 113 12.82 -3.93 -7.31
N GLN A 114 12.95 -3.06 -6.30
CA GLN A 114 14.15 -2.24 -6.06
C GLN A 114 15.27 -2.99 -5.30
N GLY A 115 15.07 -4.25 -4.93
CA GLY A 115 16.05 -5.05 -4.19
C GLY A 115 16.26 -4.59 -2.74
N LEU A 116 15.33 -3.80 -2.18
CA LEU A 116 15.38 -3.35 -0.79
C LEU A 116 14.97 -4.44 0.19
N ILE A 117 14.15 -5.40 -0.27
CA ILE A 117 13.69 -6.57 0.47
C ILE A 117 14.05 -7.82 -0.35
N GLY A 118 14.83 -8.72 0.24
CA GLY A 118 15.20 -10.00 -0.37
C GLY A 118 14.13 -11.09 -0.24
N PRO A 119 14.24 -12.18 -1.03
CA PRO A 119 13.27 -13.28 -1.03
C PRO A 119 13.22 -14.08 0.27
N ASP A 120 14.30 -14.06 1.06
CA ASP A 120 14.42 -14.78 2.33
C ASP A 120 14.00 -13.91 3.55
N GLU A 121 13.61 -12.66 3.31
CA GLU A 121 13.18 -11.76 4.37
C GLU A 121 11.70 -11.95 4.72
N THR A 122 11.37 -11.71 6.00
CA THR A 122 9.97 -11.72 6.46
C THR A 122 9.44 -10.29 6.49
N ALA A 123 8.40 -10.02 5.69
CA ALA A 123 7.71 -8.74 5.66
C ALA A 123 6.30 -8.85 6.27
N VAL A 124 5.86 -7.77 6.92
CA VAL A 124 4.49 -7.62 7.41
C VAL A 124 3.87 -6.40 6.74
N VAL A 125 2.79 -6.62 5.98
CA VAL A 125 2.01 -5.55 5.35
C VAL A 125 0.85 -5.17 6.26
N LEU A 126 0.75 -3.89 6.63
CA LEU A 126 -0.32 -3.38 7.46
C LEU A 126 -1.53 -2.98 6.61
N ALA A 127 -2.51 -3.87 6.50
CA ALA A 127 -3.80 -3.57 5.89
C ALA A 127 -4.69 -2.82 6.90
N THR A 128 -4.65 -1.49 6.88
CA THR A 128 -5.30 -0.62 7.86
C THR A 128 -6.80 -0.38 7.63
N GLY A 129 -7.34 -0.85 6.49
CA GLY A 129 -8.68 -0.52 6.03
C GLY A 129 -9.33 -1.61 5.18
N SER A 130 -10.60 -1.87 5.45
CA SER A 130 -11.40 -2.86 4.71
C SER A 130 -11.86 -2.32 3.37
N GLY A 131 -11.75 -3.12 2.32
CA GLY A 131 -12.24 -2.78 0.99
C GLY A 131 -13.76 -2.55 0.92
N LEU A 132 -14.52 -2.98 1.94
CA LEU A 132 -15.95 -2.69 2.03
C LEU A 132 -16.28 -1.20 2.21
N LYS A 133 -15.31 -0.36 2.59
CA LYS A 133 -15.48 1.08 2.68
C LYS A 133 -15.55 1.76 1.31
N ASP A 134 -14.84 1.23 0.32
CA ASP A 134 -14.78 1.79 -1.03
C ASP A 134 -14.86 0.68 -2.10
N VAL A 135 -16.06 0.12 -2.22
CA VAL A 135 -16.38 -0.88 -3.24
C VAL A 135 -16.23 -0.30 -4.66
N SER A 136 -16.39 1.02 -4.81
CA SER A 136 -16.36 1.68 -6.12
C SER A 136 -14.95 1.64 -6.74
N SER A 137 -13.92 1.94 -5.94
CA SER A 137 -12.53 1.83 -6.38
C SER A 137 -12.14 0.38 -6.62
N ALA A 138 -12.61 -0.56 -5.80
CA ALA A 138 -12.40 -1.98 -6.03
C ALA A 138 -12.99 -2.45 -7.38
N MET A 139 -14.22 -2.03 -7.72
CA MET A 139 -14.82 -2.36 -9.02
C MET A 139 -14.02 -1.78 -10.19
N LYS A 140 -13.55 -0.53 -10.08
CA LYS A 140 -12.69 0.10 -11.10
C LYS A 140 -11.37 -0.65 -11.28
N ALA A 141 -10.70 -1.00 -10.17
CA ALA A 141 -9.45 -1.74 -10.19
C ALA A 141 -9.59 -3.13 -10.86
N VAL A 142 -10.66 -3.85 -10.52
CA VAL A 142 -10.95 -5.18 -11.10
C VAL A 142 -11.25 -5.05 -12.61
N ALA A 143 -12.00 -4.03 -13.02
CA ALA A 143 -12.26 -3.76 -14.44
C ALA A 143 -10.98 -3.37 -15.20
N ALA A 144 -10.10 -2.57 -14.58
CA ALA A 144 -8.84 -2.12 -15.19
C ALA A 144 -7.89 -3.30 -15.52
N ILE A 145 -7.93 -4.38 -14.74
CA ILE A 145 -7.18 -5.62 -15.02
C ILE A 145 -7.97 -6.63 -15.87
N GLY A 146 -9.02 -6.18 -16.57
CA GLY A 146 -9.80 -6.98 -17.51
C GLY A 146 -10.64 -8.08 -16.87
N THR A 147 -10.96 -7.96 -15.57
CA THR A 147 -11.79 -8.94 -14.88
C THR A 147 -13.24 -8.51 -14.93
N GLU A 148 -14.01 -9.16 -15.77
CA GLU A 148 -15.45 -8.93 -15.89
C GLU A 148 -16.23 -10.19 -15.52
N PRO A 149 -17.42 -10.05 -14.90
CA PRO A 149 -18.32 -11.17 -14.73
C PRO A 149 -18.68 -11.78 -16.08
N MET A 150 -18.46 -13.09 -16.21
CA MET A 150 -18.89 -13.84 -17.38
C MET A 150 -20.42 -13.78 -17.50
N ARG A 151 -20.92 -13.23 -18.60
CA ARG A 151 -22.36 -13.13 -18.87
C ARG A 151 -22.80 -14.31 -19.72
N VAL A 152 -23.72 -15.11 -19.20
CA VAL A 152 -24.32 -16.28 -19.87
C VAL A 152 -25.83 -16.13 -19.99
N SER A 153 -26.43 -16.80 -20.96
CA SER A 153 -27.90 -16.90 -21.03
C SER A 153 -28.44 -17.70 -19.85
N PRO A 154 -29.69 -17.48 -19.39
CA PRO A 154 -30.25 -18.15 -18.22
C PRO A 154 -30.66 -19.61 -18.53
N ASN A 155 -29.72 -20.43 -19.01
CA ASN A 155 -29.90 -21.85 -19.27
C ASN A 155 -28.61 -22.64 -18.99
N LEU A 156 -28.76 -23.93 -18.70
CA LEU A 156 -27.64 -24.80 -18.30
C LEU A 156 -26.62 -25.01 -19.42
N ASP A 157 -27.06 -25.03 -20.68
CA ASP A 157 -26.16 -25.26 -21.81
C ASP A 157 -25.19 -24.08 -21.99
N SER A 158 -25.70 -22.85 -21.88
CA SER A 158 -24.89 -21.63 -21.92
C SER A 158 -23.92 -21.54 -20.74
N LEU A 159 -24.29 -22.06 -19.56
CA LEU A 159 -23.39 -22.11 -18.41
C LEU A 159 -22.27 -23.15 -18.61
N LYS A 160 -22.61 -24.37 -19.05
CA LYS A 160 -21.62 -25.43 -19.31
C LYS A 160 -20.59 -25.00 -20.36
N ALA A 161 -21.06 -24.47 -21.49
CA ALA A 161 -20.19 -24.00 -22.56
C ALA A 161 -19.22 -22.89 -22.12
N ALA A 162 -19.59 -22.12 -21.09
CA ALA A 162 -18.77 -21.03 -20.58
C ALA A 162 -17.74 -21.49 -19.54
N LEU A 163 -18.03 -22.57 -18.80
CA LEU A 163 -17.09 -23.20 -17.84
C LEU A 163 -16.07 -24.13 -18.51
N GLU A 164 -16.35 -24.62 -19.72
CA GLU A 164 -15.45 -25.51 -20.48
C GLU A 164 -14.41 -24.75 -21.34
N ARG A 165 -14.40 -23.41 -21.28
CA ARG A 165 -13.37 -22.54 -21.89
C ARG A 165 -12.19 -22.35 -20.96
#